data_AF-A0A822DQR8-F1
#
_entry.id   AF-A0A822DQR8-F1
#
_cell.length_a   1.000
_cell.length_b   1.000
_cell.length_c   1.000
_cell.angle_alpha   90.00
_cell.angle_beta   90.00
_cell.angle_gamma   90.00
#
_symmetry.space_group_name_H-M   'P 1'
#
loop_
_entity.id
_entity.type
_entity.pdbx_description
1 polymer ?
#
loop_
_entity_poly.entity_id
_entity_poly.type
_entity_poly.pdbx_seq_one_letter_code
_entity_poly.pdbx_strand_id
1 'polypeptide(L)'
;KQLIEINSWNFDQIDEPDYERRLNGYKKITKEISKLENIDKDKNEYLCLFYHCLYELHYSINDLSLREYASQCIHLFLKQIPSYQSYLLTEIRTILKKSTISIHIRNEFIRLLGLIIDINIDNEDLNDLKRLHNYNDIEIDFFHNITHVQNHRRLRALKRLKLIHNEQTFRLTTIINYLLPIVCSFVNDVINQDTQDINDDIVFSCLTTLCQILPWI
;
A
#
# COMPACT_ATOMS: atom_id res chain seq x y z
N LYS A 1 0.59 27.70 -1.20
CA LYS A 1 0.28 28.04 0.23
C LYS A 1 0.12 26.79 1.10
N GLN A 2 -0.66 25.79 0.69
CA GLN A 2 -0.87 24.55 1.45
C GLN A 2 0.40 23.77 1.78
N LEU A 3 1.33 23.65 0.82
CA LEU A 3 2.64 23.02 1.04
C LEU A 3 3.46 23.67 2.17
N ILE A 4 3.29 24.98 2.39
CA ILE A 4 4.00 25.70 3.47
C ILE A 4 3.45 25.28 4.83
N GLU A 5 2.13 25.08 4.94
CA GLU A 5 1.48 24.68 6.19
C GLU A 5 1.87 23.25 6.59
N ILE A 6 1.86 22.31 5.64
CA ILE A 6 2.16 20.89 5.91
C ILE A 6 3.65 20.58 6.03
N ASN A 7 4.54 21.51 5.66
CA ASN A 7 5.99 21.42 5.89
C ASN A 7 6.49 22.39 6.96
N SER A 8 5.60 22.87 7.84
CA SER A 8 5.96 23.85 8.87
C SER A 8 6.86 23.25 9.98
N TRP A 9 7.76 24.06 10.51
CA TRP A 9 8.70 23.70 11.57
C TRP A 9 8.43 24.54 12.81
N ASN A 10 8.66 23.95 13.98
CA ASN A 10 8.50 24.64 15.25
C ASN A 10 9.64 25.66 15.42
N PHE A 11 9.29 26.92 15.70
CA PHE A 11 10.27 27.97 15.92
C PHE A 11 10.97 27.85 17.27
N ASP A 12 10.30 27.27 18.27
CA ASP A 12 10.80 27.13 19.63
C ASP A 12 11.65 25.86 19.84
N GLN A 13 11.49 24.87 18.95
CA GLN A 13 12.19 23.59 18.99
C GLN A 13 12.87 23.32 17.66
N ILE A 14 14.19 23.49 17.62
CA ILE A 14 15.01 23.23 16.44
C ILE A 14 14.83 21.77 16.02
N ASP A 15 14.68 21.55 14.71
CA ASP A 15 14.49 20.24 14.08
C ASP A 15 13.20 19.49 14.50
N GLU A 16 12.23 20.17 15.11
CA GLU A 16 10.90 19.59 15.37
C GLU A 16 9.83 20.15 14.42
N PRO A 17 9.01 19.27 13.80
CA PRO A 17 7.82 19.68 13.07
C PRO A 17 6.86 20.54 13.91
N ASP A 18 6.22 21.54 13.29
CA ASP A 18 5.05 22.18 13.89
C ASP A 18 3.81 21.30 13.65
N TYR A 19 3.66 20.28 14.49
CA TYR A 19 2.62 19.25 14.35
C TYR A 19 1.21 19.84 14.27
N GLU A 20 0.88 20.80 15.12
CA GLU A 20 -0.45 21.41 15.14
C GLU A 20 -0.74 22.12 13.82
N ARG A 21 0.21 22.91 13.32
CA ARG A 21 0.05 23.62 12.05
C ARG A 21 -0.02 22.67 10.87
N ARG A 22 0.82 21.63 10.83
CA ARG A 22 0.75 20.59 9.79
C ARG A 22 -0.59 19.88 9.78
N LEU A 23 -1.08 19.44 10.93
CA LEU A 23 -2.38 18.78 11.08
C LEU A 23 -3.53 19.69 10.62
N ASN A 24 -3.49 20.97 10.98
CA ASN A 24 -4.47 21.95 10.52
C ASN A 24 -4.38 22.19 9.00
N GLY A 25 -3.17 22.14 8.43
CA GLY A 25 -2.93 22.15 6.99
C GLY A 25 -3.61 20.97 6.29
N TYR A 26 -3.35 19.75 6.77
CA TYR A 26 -4.01 18.54 6.25
C TYR A 26 -5.53 18.61 6.33
N LYS A 27 -6.11 19.01 7.48
CA LYS A 27 -7.56 19.17 7.62
C LYS A 27 -8.16 20.12 6.57
N LYS A 28 -7.45 21.18 6.19
CA LYS A 28 -7.89 22.11 5.14
C LYS A 28 -7.79 21.43 3.76
N ILE A 29 -6.65 20.82 3.46
CA ILE A 29 -6.41 20.10 2.20
C ILE A 29 -7.47 19.01 1.98
N THR A 30 -7.74 18.16 2.97
CA THR A 30 -8.79 17.12 2.89
C THR A 30 -10.16 17.70 2.54
N LYS A 31 -10.53 18.86 3.10
CA LYS A 31 -11.79 19.56 2.80
C LYS A 31 -11.82 20.17 1.41
N GLU A 32 -10.69 20.55 0.86
CA GLU A 32 -10.59 21.09 -0.50
C GLU A 32 -10.63 19.97 -1.53
N ILE A 33 -9.86 18.89 -1.33
CA ILE A 33 -9.87 17.72 -2.21
C ILE A 33 -11.28 17.12 -2.30
N SER A 34 -12.00 17.04 -1.18
CA SER A 34 -13.36 16.49 -1.17
C SER A 34 -14.38 17.29 -1.99
N LYS A 35 -14.09 18.56 -2.28
CA LYS A 35 -14.93 19.48 -3.06
C LYS A 35 -14.43 19.70 -4.49
N LEU A 36 -13.44 18.93 -4.96
CA LEU A 36 -12.91 19.10 -6.30
C LEU A 36 -13.97 18.89 -7.38
N GLU A 37 -14.08 19.87 -8.28
CA GLU A 37 -14.86 19.76 -9.51
C GLU A 37 -13.96 19.32 -10.67
N ASN A 38 -14.56 18.88 -11.78
CA ASN A 38 -13.79 18.33 -12.92
C ASN A 38 -12.75 19.30 -13.50
N ILE A 39 -12.99 20.61 -13.43
CA ILE A 39 -12.11 21.65 -13.97
C ILE A 39 -10.83 21.80 -13.12
N ASP A 40 -10.85 21.40 -11.85
CA ASP A 40 -9.72 21.56 -10.92
C ASP A 40 -8.70 20.42 -10.99
N LYS A 41 -9.00 19.32 -11.70
CA LYS A 41 -8.24 18.06 -11.61
C LYS A 41 -6.86 18.09 -12.27
N ASP A 42 -6.62 19.04 -13.20
CA ASP A 42 -5.37 19.14 -13.96
C ASP A 42 -4.33 20.11 -13.35
N LYS A 43 -4.53 20.57 -12.12
CA LYS A 43 -3.57 21.46 -11.45
C LYS A 43 -2.36 20.68 -10.95
N ASN A 44 -1.16 21.05 -11.41
CA ASN A 44 0.12 20.48 -10.97
C ASN A 44 0.30 20.52 -9.45
N GLU A 45 -0.29 21.49 -8.77
CA GLU A 45 -0.25 21.61 -7.31
C GLU A 45 -0.83 20.37 -6.60
N TYR A 46 -1.89 19.77 -7.13
CA TYR A 46 -2.47 18.55 -6.55
C TYR A 46 -1.58 17.33 -6.74
N LEU A 47 -0.84 17.27 -7.85
CA LEU A 47 0.12 16.19 -8.07
C LEU A 47 1.29 16.31 -7.09
N CYS A 48 1.78 17.52 -6.85
CA CYS A 48 2.79 17.78 -5.82
C CYS A 48 2.28 17.40 -4.42
N LEU A 49 1.05 17.77 -4.08
CA LEU A 49 0.44 17.39 -2.80
C LEU A 49 0.25 15.88 -2.65
N PHE A 50 -0.14 15.20 -3.73
CA PHE A 50 -0.26 13.75 -3.76
C PHE A 50 1.09 13.07 -3.48
N TYR A 51 2.16 13.47 -4.18
CA TYR A 51 3.50 12.95 -3.91
C TYR A 51 4.02 13.31 -2.52
N HIS A 52 3.67 14.49 -2.01
CA HIS A 52 3.99 14.84 -0.63
C HIS A 52 3.28 13.93 0.38
N CYS A 53 2.01 13.56 0.16
CA CYS A 53 1.32 12.58 1.00
C CYS A 53 1.99 11.19 0.92
N LEU A 54 2.46 10.78 -0.27
CA LEU A 54 3.23 9.53 -0.41
C LEU A 54 4.56 9.59 0.33
N TYR A 55 5.26 10.72 0.27
CA TYR A 55 6.47 10.96 1.06
C TYR A 55 6.18 10.82 2.56
N GLU A 56 5.11 11.44 3.05
CA GLU A 56 4.74 11.40 4.47
C GLU A 56 4.39 9.99 4.96
N LEU A 57 3.68 9.19 4.14
CA LEU A 57 3.48 7.77 4.42
C LEU A 57 4.81 6.99 4.55
N HIS A 58 5.83 7.44 3.84
CA HIS A 58 7.10 6.75 3.72
C HIS A 58 8.11 7.13 4.81
N TYR A 59 8.09 8.38 5.29
CA TYR A 59 9.13 8.92 6.18
C TYR A 59 8.62 9.27 7.58
N SER A 60 7.32 9.55 7.77
CA SER A 60 6.77 9.97 9.07
C SER A 60 6.43 8.77 9.97
N ILE A 61 7.37 7.84 10.10
CA ILE A 61 7.18 6.55 10.78
C ILE A 61 6.71 6.72 12.23
N ASN A 62 7.22 7.75 12.91
CA ASN A 62 6.96 8.02 14.33
C ASN A 62 5.68 8.84 14.58
N ASP A 63 5.07 9.41 13.53
CA ASP A 63 3.86 10.21 13.67
C ASP A 63 2.68 9.51 12.98
N LEU A 64 1.90 8.79 13.79
CA LEU A 64 0.70 8.12 13.34
C LEU A 64 -0.34 9.11 12.78
N SER A 65 -0.46 10.29 13.39
CA SER A 65 -1.50 11.25 13.04
C SER A 65 -1.26 11.84 11.64
N LEU A 66 -0.03 12.27 11.33
CA LEU A 66 0.31 12.77 9.99
C LEU A 66 0.13 11.69 8.93
N ARG A 67 0.52 10.44 9.24
CA ARG A 67 0.32 9.31 8.32
C ARG A 67 -1.15 9.03 8.05
N GLU A 68 -2.02 9.07 9.06
CA GLU A 68 -3.47 8.90 8.89
C GLU A 68 -4.05 9.99 7.97
N TYR A 69 -3.66 11.25 8.15
CA TYR A 69 -4.09 12.34 7.28
C TYR A 69 -3.55 12.23 5.86
N ALA A 70 -2.28 11.84 5.69
CA ALA A 70 -1.69 11.60 4.38
C ALA A 70 -2.41 10.47 3.64
N SER A 71 -2.69 9.35 4.34
CA SER A 71 -3.47 8.22 3.84
C SER A 71 -4.88 8.69 3.42
N GLN A 72 -5.57 9.45 4.26
CA GLN A 72 -6.88 10.01 3.95
C GLN A 72 -6.85 10.92 2.70
N CYS A 73 -5.83 11.76 2.55
CA CYS A 73 -5.67 12.61 1.37
C CYS A 73 -5.46 11.78 0.11
N ILE A 74 -4.62 10.74 0.17
CA ILE A 74 -4.40 9.79 -0.92
C ILE A 74 -5.73 9.13 -1.33
N HIS A 75 -6.52 8.64 -0.38
CA HIS A 75 -7.82 8.03 -0.66
C HIS A 75 -8.74 9.00 -1.42
N LEU A 76 -8.81 10.26 -0.99
CA LEU A 76 -9.61 11.28 -1.65
C LEU A 76 -9.09 11.60 -3.06
N PHE A 77 -7.76 11.75 -3.23
CA PHE A 77 -7.16 11.98 -4.53
C PHE A 77 -7.47 10.86 -5.52
N LEU A 78 -7.34 9.59 -5.10
CA LEU A 78 -7.62 8.44 -5.98
C LEU A 78 -9.09 8.36 -6.40
N LYS A 79 -10.00 8.81 -5.53
CA LYS A 79 -11.44 8.89 -5.84
C LYS A 79 -11.76 10.05 -6.78
N GLN A 80 -11.15 11.21 -6.56
CA GLN A 80 -11.46 12.42 -7.32
C GLN A 80 -10.72 12.50 -8.65
N ILE A 81 -9.50 11.97 -8.72
CA ILE A 81 -8.59 12.06 -9.86
C ILE A 81 -8.12 10.64 -10.23
N PRO A 82 -8.90 9.88 -11.01
CA PRO A 82 -8.61 8.48 -11.33
C PRO A 82 -7.24 8.26 -12.00
N SER A 83 -6.71 9.26 -12.72
CA SER A 83 -5.38 9.17 -13.34
C SER A 83 -4.26 8.95 -12.31
N TYR A 84 -4.44 9.38 -11.06
CA TYR A 84 -3.42 9.21 -10.01
C TYR A 84 -3.25 7.77 -9.55
N GLN A 85 -4.22 6.90 -9.85
CA GLN A 85 -4.11 5.47 -9.57
C GLN A 85 -2.91 4.86 -10.31
N SER A 86 -2.61 5.32 -11.53
CA SER A 86 -1.45 4.84 -12.30
C SER A 86 -0.11 5.19 -11.65
N TYR A 87 0.00 6.40 -11.08
CA TYR A 87 1.18 6.83 -10.32
C TYR A 87 1.33 5.99 -9.05
N LEU A 88 0.25 5.77 -8.31
CA LEU A 88 0.28 4.95 -7.11
C LEU A 88 0.64 3.49 -7.39
N LEU A 89 0.12 2.89 -8.46
CA LEU A 89 0.48 1.53 -8.84
C LEU A 89 1.97 1.42 -9.18
N THR A 90 2.54 2.42 -9.82
CA THR A 90 3.98 2.48 -10.11
C THR A 90 4.79 2.53 -8.80
N GLU A 91 4.35 3.37 -7.86
CA GLU A 91 4.98 3.47 -6.55
C GLU A 91 4.88 2.14 -5.77
N ILE A 92 3.68 1.54 -5.68
CA ILE A 92 3.44 0.24 -5.02
C ILE A 92 4.41 -0.81 -5.56
N ARG A 93 4.51 -0.95 -6.89
CA ARG A 93 5.42 -1.94 -7.51
C ARG A 93 6.88 -1.70 -7.13
N THR A 94 7.28 -0.45 -7.01
CA THR A 94 8.64 -0.05 -6.62
C THR A 94 8.89 -0.39 -5.14
N ILE A 95 7.96 -0.03 -4.26
CA ILE A 95 8.04 -0.28 -2.82
C ILE A 95 8.07 -1.77 -2.51
N LEU A 96 7.18 -2.56 -3.13
CA LEU A 96 7.10 -4.00 -2.86
C LEU A 96 8.41 -4.72 -3.24
N LYS A 97 9.11 -4.27 -4.29
CA LYS A 97 10.38 -4.86 -4.74
C LYS A 97 11.59 -4.41 -3.91
N LYS A 98 11.45 -3.40 -3.05
CA LYS A 98 12.54 -2.89 -2.23
C LYS A 98 12.73 -3.76 -0.98
N SER A 99 13.79 -4.55 -0.93
CA SER A 99 14.06 -5.47 0.19
C SER A 99 14.28 -4.75 1.53
N THR A 100 14.84 -3.55 1.50
CA THR A 100 15.19 -2.77 2.71
C THR A 100 14.02 -1.97 3.29
N ILE A 101 12.82 -2.04 2.69
CA ILE A 101 11.69 -1.27 3.20
C ILE A 101 11.15 -1.89 4.49
N SER A 102 10.75 -1.06 5.44
CA SER A 102 10.14 -1.53 6.69
C SER A 102 8.79 -2.22 6.42
N ILE A 103 8.46 -3.22 7.24
CA ILE A 103 7.20 -3.96 7.13
C ILE A 103 5.98 -3.03 7.30
N HIS A 104 6.09 -2.01 8.15
CA HIS A 104 5.00 -1.05 8.38
C HIS A 104 4.68 -0.25 7.11
N ILE A 105 5.70 0.23 6.40
CA ILE A 105 5.50 0.96 5.14
C ILE A 105 4.97 0.01 4.08
N ARG A 106 5.58 -1.18 3.92
CA ARG A 106 5.12 -2.20 2.97
C ARG A 106 3.64 -2.52 3.15
N ASN A 107 3.22 -2.76 4.40
CA ASN A 107 1.84 -3.07 4.74
C ASN A 107 0.88 -1.93 4.39
N GLU A 108 1.29 -0.67 4.55
CA GLU A 108 0.49 0.48 4.15
C GLU A 108 0.25 0.49 2.62
N PHE A 109 1.30 0.26 1.83
CA PHE A 109 1.17 0.19 0.37
C PHE A 109 0.36 -1.02 -0.11
N ILE A 110 0.41 -2.16 0.60
CA ILE A 110 -0.47 -3.30 0.33
C ILE A 110 -1.94 -2.96 0.63
N ARG A 111 -2.22 -2.22 1.71
CA ARG A 111 -3.58 -1.73 1.99
C ARG A 111 -4.08 -0.76 0.91
N LEU A 112 -3.22 0.15 0.46
CA LEU A 112 -3.53 1.05 -0.66
C LEU A 112 -3.79 0.29 -1.96
N LEU A 113 -3.11 -0.85 -2.19
CA LEU A 113 -3.42 -1.72 -3.33
C LEU A 113 -4.84 -2.28 -3.25
N GLY A 114 -5.27 -2.74 -2.07
CA GLY A 114 -6.64 -3.16 -1.81
C GLY A 114 -7.65 -2.03 -2.09
N LEU A 115 -7.37 -0.82 -1.63
CA LEU A 115 -8.21 0.35 -1.90
C LEU A 115 -8.34 0.65 -3.41
N ILE A 116 -7.24 0.61 -4.18
CA ILE A 116 -7.33 0.85 -5.62
C ILE A 116 -8.21 -0.22 -6.29
N ILE A 117 -8.15 -1.47 -5.81
CA ILE A 117 -9.02 -2.55 -6.29
C ILE A 117 -10.51 -2.26 -6.02
N ASP A 118 -10.83 -1.63 -4.88
CA ASP A 118 -12.20 -1.19 -4.58
C ASP A 118 -12.68 -0.07 -5.51
N ILE A 119 -11.80 0.88 -5.84
CA ILE A 119 -12.14 2.07 -6.61
C ILE A 119 -12.13 1.79 -8.13
N ASN A 120 -11.26 0.89 -8.61
CA ASN A 120 -10.99 0.70 -10.03
C ASN A 120 -11.64 -0.55 -10.61
N ILE A 121 -12.66 -0.32 -11.45
CA ILE A 121 -13.43 -1.38 -12.10
C ILE A 121 -12.74 -1.89 -13.38
N ASP A 122 -11.92 -1.08 -14.06
CA ASP A 122 -11.53 -1.32 -15.46
C ASP A 122 -10.02 -1.53 -15.73
N ASN A 123 -9.18 -1.65 -14.69
CA ASN A 123 -7.76 -1.92 -14.90
C ASN A 123 -7.48 -3.42 -15.05
N GLU A 124 -6.99 -3.84 -16.22
CA GLU A 124 -6.63 -5.22 -16.49
C GLU A 124 -5.59 -5.77 -15.53
N ASP A 125 -4.57 -5.01 -15.13
CA ASP A 125 -3.55 -5.44 -14.15
C ASP A 125 -4.15 -5.80 -12.79
N LEU A 126 -5.25 -5.12 -12.42
CA LEU A 126 -5.94 -5.32 -11.15
C LEU A 126 -7.01 -6.41 -11.20
N ASN A 127 -7.54 -6.74 -12.37
CA ASN A 127 -8.58 -7.76 -12.52
C ASN A 127 -8.15 -9.12 -11.97
N ASP A 128 -6.89 -9.47 -12.14
CA ASP A 128 -6.35 -10.71 -11.59
C ASP A 128 -6.21 -10.64 -10.05
N LEU A 129 -5.81 -9.48 -9.51
CA LEU A 129 -5.73 -9.25 -8.07
C LEU A 129 -7.11 -9.20 -7.37
N LYS A 130 -8.18 -8.82 -8.08
CA LYS A 130 -9.56 -8.83 -7.53
C LYS A 130 -9.96 -10.20 -6.97
N ARG A 131 -9.39 -11.29 -7.49
CA ARG A 131 -9.63 -12.65 -7.02
C ARG A 131 -9.18 -12.87 -5.56
N LEU A 132 -8.23 -12.08 -5.10
CA LEU A 132 -7.73 -12.09 -3.72
C LEU A 132 -8.56 -11.20 -2.79
N HIS A 133 -9.33 -10.27 -3.34
CA HIS A 133 -10.18 -9.36 -2.59
C HIS A 133 -11.47 -10.05 -2.14
N ASN A 134 -11.92 -9.79 -0.91
CA ASN A 134 -13.23 -10.20 -0.44
C ASN A 134 -14.04 -9.03 0.12
N TYR A 135 -15.09 -8.64 -0.63
CA TYR A 135 -15.96 -7.51 -0.29
C TYR A 135 -16.95 -7.80 0.85
N ASN A 136 -17.20 -9.08 1.14
CA ASN A 136 -18.24 -9.50 2.08
C ASN A 136 -17.68 -9.93 3.44
N ASP A 137 -16.45 -10.44 3.46
CA ASP A 137 -15.82 -10.98 4.66
C ASP A 137 -14.33 -10.62 4.73
N ILE A 138 -14.05 -9.62 5.59
CA ILE A 138 -12.72 -9.11 5.88
C ILE A 138 -11.82 -10.22 6.50
N GLU A 139 -12.41 -11.21 7.18
CA GLU A 139 -11.67 -12.32 7.80
C GLU A 139 -11.01 -13.23 6.78
N ILE A 140 -11.44 -13.18 5.52
CA ILE A 140 -10.85 -13.94 4.41
C ILE A 140 -10.30 -13.06 3.29
N ASP A 141 -10.36 -11.74 3.43
CA ASP A 141 -9.73 -10.81 2.50
C ASP A 141 -8.20 -10.91 2.55
N PHE A 142 -7.56 -11.02 1.39
CA PHE A 142 -6.10 -11.19 1.34
C PHE A 142 -5.35 -9.95 1.83
N PHE A 143 -5.72 -8.75 1.36
CA PHE A 143 -4.98 -7.51 1.65
C PHE A 143 -5.07 -7.13 3.12
N HIS A 144 -6.23 -7.39 3.75
CA HIS A 144 -6.41 -7.24 5.18
C HIS A 144 -5.58 -8.25 5.97
N ASN A 145 -5.69 -9.55 5.65
CA ASN A 145 -5.04 -10.59 6.45
C ASN A 145 -3.51 -10.63 6.29
N ILE A 146 -2.98 -10.35 5.09
CA ILE A 146 -1.53 -10.38 4.83
C ILE A 146 -0.80 -9.23 5.54
N THR A 147 -1.50 -8.11 5.79
CA THR A 147 -0.93 -6.94 6.47
C THR A 147 -1.23 -6.91 7.98
N HIS A 148 -1.92 -7.92 8.49
CA HIS A 148 -2.35 -7.99 9.88
C HIS A 148 -1.15 -8.15 10.85
N VAL A 149 -1.29 -7.73 12.11
CA VAL A 149 -0.21 -7.85 13.11
C VAL A 149 0.03 -9.30 13.54
N GLN A 150 -1.02 -10.10 13.62
CA GLN A 150 -0.98 -11.52 14.03
C GLN A 150 -0.53 -12.46 12.89
N ASN A 151 0.41 -13.36 13.19
CA ASN A 151 0.99 -14.28 12.20
C ASN A 151 -0.01 -15.28 11.62
N HIS A 152 -0.96 -15.81 12.40
CA HIS A 152 -1.92 -16.79 11.88
C HIS A 152 -2.81 -16.21 10.78
N ARG A 153 -3.11 -14.90 10.83
CA ARG A 153 -3.86 -14.18 9.80
C ARG A 153 -3.06 -14.12 8.51
N ARG A 154 -1.77 -13.78 8.59
CA ARG A 154 -0.84 -13.77 7.45
C ARG A 154 -0.71 -15.15 6.82
N LEU A 155 -0.54 -16.19 7.64
CA LEU A 155 -0.49 -17.58 7.18
C LEU A 155 -1.78 -18.00 6.47
N ARG A 156 -2.95 -17.59 6.97
CA ARG A 156 -4.24 -17.84 6.32
C ARG A 156 -4.31 -17.17 4.95
N ALA A 157 -3.83 -15.92 4.83
CA ALA A 157 -3.76 -15.21 3.56
C ALA A 157 -2.87 -15.93 2.55
N LEU A 158 -1.69 -16.41 2.96
CA LEU A 158 -0.77 -17.17 2.10
C LEU A 158 -1.37 -18.52 1.65
N LYS A 159 -2.03 -19.25 2.56
CA LYS A 159 -2.76 -20.48 2.21
C LYS A 159 -3.83 -20.19 1.16
N ARG A 160 -4.64 -19.14 1.36
CA ARG A 160 -5.69 -18.73 0.43
C ARG A 160 -5.12 -18.32 -0.93
N LEU A 161 -4.03 -17.54 -0.95
CA LEU A 161 -3.31 -17.16 -2.17
C LEU A 161 -2.92 -18.39 -2.99
N LYS A 162 -2.31 -19.39 -2.34
CA LYS A 162 -1.93 -20.64 -3.00
C LYS A 162 -3.13 -21.41 -3.56
N LEU A 163 -4.22 -21.51 -2.81
CA LEU A 163 -5.45 -22.18 -3.26
C LEU A 163 -6.01 -21.51 -4.52
N ILE A 164 -6.19 -20.19 -4.49
CA ILE A 164 -6.73 -19.42 -5.63
C ILE A 164 -5.81 -19.55 -6.86
N HIS A 165 -4.50 -19.52 -6.64
CA HIS A 165 -3.53 -19.70 -7.71
C HIS A 165 -3.59 -21.08 -8.36
N ASN A 166 -3.78 -22.13 -7.57
CA ASN A 166 -3.88 -23.50 -8.06
C ASN A 166 -5.19 -23.77 -8.81
N GLU A 167 -6.28 -23.12 -8.40
CA GLU A 167 -7.56 -23.19 -9.11
C GLU A 167 -7.47 -22.50 -10.48
N GLN A 168 -6.84 -21.33 -10.52
CA GLN A 168 -6.57 -20.61 -11.75
C GLN A 168 -5.30 -19.78 -11.62
N THR A 169 -4.33 -20.07 -12.48
CA THR A 169 -3.01 -19.44 -12.43
C THR A 169 -3.11 -17.92 -12.58
N PHE A 170 -2.44 -17.18 -11.68
CA PHE A 170 -2.27 -15.73 -11.81
C PHE A 170 -1.38 -15.44 -13.03
N ARG A 171 -1.62 -14.32 -13.71
CA ARG A 171 -0.77 -13.88 -14.82
C ARG A 171 0.64 -13.57 -14.32
N LEU A 172 1.62 -13.78 -15.20
CA LEU A 172 3.03 -13.54 -14.90
C LEU A 172 3.30 -12.10 -14.42
N THR A 173 2.64 -11.11 -15.02
CA THR A 173 2.75 -9.70 -14.61
C THR A 173 2.26 -9.47 -13.18
N THR A 174 1.14 -10.08 -12.79
CA THR A 174 0.60 -10.03 -11.43
C THR A 174 1.57 -10.65 -10.43
N ILE A 175 2.15 -11.80 -10.78
CA ILE A 175 3.11 -12.52 -9.95
C ILE A 175 4.36 -11.67 -9.72
N ILE A 176 5.02 -11.23 -10.80
CA ILE A 176 6.30 -10.50 -10.73
C ILE A 176 6.16 -9.14 -10.04
N ASN A 177 5.06 -8.42 -10.30
CA ASN A 177 4.92 -7.04 -9.84
C ASN A 177 4.34 -6.90 -8.43
N TYR A 178 3.60 -7.90 -7.94
CA TYR A 178 2.90 -7.81 -6.65
C TYR A 178 3.10 -9.05 -5.78
N LEU A 179 2.67 -10.22 -6.24
CA LEU A 179 2.54 -11.39 -5.36
C LEU A 179 3.90 -11.93 -4.91
N LEU A 180 4.85 -12.09 -5.84
CA LEU A 180 6.18 -12.59 -5.53
C LEU A 180 6.94 -11.64 -4.59
N PRO A 181 7.01 -10.32 -4.85
CA PRO A 181 7.59 -9.38 -3.88
C PRO A 181 6.96 -9.45 -2.48
N ILE A 182 5.62 -9.56 -2.38
CA ILE A 182 4.91 -9.69 -1.09
C ILE A 182 5.30 -10.98 -0.37
N VAL A 183 5.36 -12.12 -1.09
CA VAL A 183 5.71 -13.41 -0.49
C VAL A 183 7.19 -13.47 -0.09
N CYS A 184 8.10 -12.99 -0.95
CA CYS A 184 9.53 -12.89 -0.64
C CYS A 184 9.81 -12.03 0.60
N SER A 185 8.95 -11.04 0.84
CA SER A 185 8.98 -10.18 1.99
C SER A 185 8.91 -10.96 3.32
N PHE A 186 8.17 -12.07 3.37
CA PHE A 186 8.07 -12.96 4.53
C PHE A 186 9.21 -13.96 4.64
N VAL A 187 9.93 -14.23 3.55
CA VAL A 187 11.10 -15.14 3.57
C VAL A 187 12.21 -14.54 4.44
N ASN A 188 12.42 -13.23 4.36
CA ASN A 188 13.39 -12.55 5.22
C ASN A 188 13.01 -12.65 6.70
N ASP A 189 11.72 -12.47 7.02
CA ASP A 189 11.21 -12.58 8.39
C ASP A 189 11.43 -14.00 8.96
N VAL A 190 11.21 -15.02 8.12
CA VAL A 190 11.48 -16.43 8.44
C VAL A 190 12.98 -16.69 8.68
N ILE A 191 13.84 -16.25 7.75
CA ILE A 191 15.29 -16.49 7.82
C ILE A 191 15.89 -15.82 9.05
N ASN A 192 15.43 -14.62 9.40
CA ASN A 192 15.96 -13.86 10.53
C ASN A 192 15.46 -14.38 11.90
N GLN A 193 14.57 -15.38 11.93
CA GLN A 193 13.95 -15.92 13.15
C GLN A 193 13.21 -14.86 13.99
N ASP A 194 12.82 -13.74 13.38
CA ASP A 194 12.11 -12.64 14.05
C ASP A 194 10.72 -13.07 14.56
N THR A 195 10.27 -14.26 14.18
CA THR A 195 8.98 -14.85 14.57
C THR A 195 9.12 -16.33 14.90
N GLN A 196 8.91 -16.71 16.15
CA GLN A 196 8.90 -18.11 16.60
C GLN A 196 7.71 -18.94 16.05
N ASP A 197 6.74 -18.30 15.38
CA ASP A 197 5.42 -18.85 15.02
C ASP A 197 5.07 -18.82 13.52
N ILE A 198 6.01 -18.48 12.63
CA ILE A 198 5.75 -18.64 11.20
C ILE A 198 5.98 -20.11 10.83
N ASN A 199 4.95 -20.76 10.30
CA ASN A 199 5.11 -22.05 9.64
C ASN A 199 5.86 -21.81 8.32
N ASP A 200 7.19 -21.84 8.38
CA ASP A 200 8.14 -21.68 7.27
C ASP A 200 7.68 -22.41 6.00
N ASP A 201 7.15 -23.62 6.19
CA ASP A 201 6.60 -24.47 5.14
C ASP A 201 5.60 -23.75 4.23
N ILE A 202 4.69 -22.94 4.77
CA ILE A 202 3.66 -22.27 3.96
C ILE A 202 4.28 -21.16 3.12
N VAL A 203 5.21 -20.40 3.68
CA VAL A 203 5.90 -19.30 2.99
C VAL A 203 6.71 -19.88 1.83
N PHE A 204 7.57 -20.87 2.09
CA PHE A 204 8.39 -21.51 1.06
C PHE A 204 7.56 -22.28 0.04
N SER A 205 6.47 -22.93 0.47
CA SER A 205 5.56 -23.61 -0.45
C SER A 205 4.84 -22.63 -1.37
N CYS A 206 4.37 -21.49 -0.85
CA CYS A 206 3.76 -20.43 -1.66
C CYS A 206 4.77 -19.83 -2.65
N LEU A 207 6.00 -19.53 -2.19
CA LEU A 207 7.08 -19.06 -3.02
C LEU A 207 7.36 -20.05 -4.17
N THR A 208 7.52 -21.32 -3.84
CA THR A 208 7.79 -22.39 -4.83
C THR A 208 6.68 -22.44 -5.89
N THR A 209 5.42 -22.42 -5.46
CA THR A 209 4.27 -22.43 -6.37
C THR A 209 4.28 -21.22 -7.32
N LEU A 210 4.56 -20.01 -6.83
CA LEU A 210 4.64 -18.82 -7.69
C LEU A 210 5.86 -18.87 -8.64
N CYS A 211 7.00 -19.39 -8.17
CA CYS A 211 8.23 -19.48 -8.96
C CYS A 211 8.15 -20.51 -10.10
N GLN A 212 7.31 -21.54 -9.99
CA GLN A 212 7.13 -22.57 -11.04
C GLN A 212 6.65 -22.01 -12.38
N ILE A 213 6.07 -20.81 -12.39
CA ILE A 213 5.53 -20.14 -13.58
C ILE A 213 6.50 -19.12 -14.16
N LEU A 214 7.55 -18.77 -13.41
CA LEU A 214 8.55 -17.84 -13.90
C LEU A 214 9.28 -18.49 -15.07
N PRO A 215 9.49 -17.77 -16.19
CA PRO A 215 10.27 -18.29 -17.29
C PRO A 215 11.70 -18.56 -16.81
N TRP A 216 12.29 -19.65 -17.31
CA TRP A 216 13.74 -19.81 -17.27
C TRP A 216 14.34 -18.69 -18.11
N ILE A 217 15.06 -17.76 -17.47
CA ILE A 217 15.88 -16.74 -18.14
C ILE A 217 17.21 -17.39 -18.53
#